data_AF-A0A0D3I6G1-F1
#
_entry.id   AF-A0A0D3I6G1-F1
#
_cell.length_a   1.000
_cell.length_b   1.000
_cell.length_c   1.000
_cell.angle_alpha   90.00
_cell.angle_beta   90.00
_cell.angle_gamma   90.00
#
_symmetry.space_group_name_H-M   'P 1'
#
loop_
_entity.id
_entity.type
_entity.pdbx_description
1 polymer ?
#
loop_
_entity_poly.entity_id
_entity_poly.type
_entity_poly.pdbx_seq_one_letter_code
_entity_poly.pdbx_strand_id
1 'polypeptide(L)'
;RFPVEDAKVSWKVPWPEYSPVPFVAPSVLVAERSDTNPNGWADSPRPNLAELKHRLSCEGPLFFDADQRPVNPRGRTGVCGRGMLGKWGPNRAADPIVTRWKPGDKRKLQIVAIQRGDTGVWALPGGMVDAGEVVSVTVRREFAEEVGNMASDAERAAFNAAVDELFAHGEVVYRGYVDDPRNTDNAWMETTAFHFHCTADLAVQLPLRAGDDAHNVTWLDVDDAEPRYAALYASHKDWVD
;
A
#
# COMPACT_ATOMS: atom_id res chain seq x y z
N ARG A 1 -15.24 8.09 13.47
CA ARG A 1 -15.62 8.78 12.22
C ARG A 1 -17.03 9.32 12.35
N PHE A 2 -17.32 10.48 11.75
CA PHE A 2 -18.69 10.96 11.56
C PHE A 2 -19.45 9.96 10.67
N PRO A 3 -20.67 9.52 11.01
CA PRO A 3 -21.42 8.59 10.16
C PRO A 3 -21.74 9.20 8.80
N VAL A 4 -21.41 8.48 7.71
CA VAL A 4 -21.70 8.90 6.34
C VAL A 4 -22.59 7.85 5.70
N GLU A 5 -23.82 8.23 5.35
CA GLU A 5 -24.73 7.40 4.57
C GLU A 5 -24.28 7.31 3.11
N ASP A 6 -24.52 6.19 2.44
CA ASP A 6 -24.09 5.96 1.04
C ASP A 6 -24.53 7.08 0.09
N ALA A 7 -25.77 7.57 0.23
CA ALA A 7 -26.31 8.66 -0.57
C ALA A 7 -25.61 10.02 -0.34
N LYS A 8 -24.82 10.13 0.73
CA LYS A 8 -24.10 11.34 1.13
C LYS A 8 -22.59 11.24 0.96
N VAL A 9 -22.07 10.11 0.47
CA VAL A 9 -20.63 9.93 0.20
C VAL A 9 -20.13 10.95 -0.82
N SER A 10 -20.85 11.17 -1.91
CA SER A 10 -20.41 12.08 -2.98
C SER A 10 -20.37 13.54 -2.53
N TRP A 11 -19.24 14.21 -2.74
CA TRP A 11 -19.08 15.66 -2.52
C TRP A 11 -20.07 16.52 -3.32
N LYS A 12 -20.61 15.99 -4.43
CA LYS A 12 -21.62 16.68 -5.25
C LYS A 12 -22.96 16.86 -4.52
N VAL A 13 -23.22 16.05 -3.49
CA VAL A 13 -24.42 16.17 -2.67
C VAL A 13 -24.16 17.23 -1.60
N PRO A 14 -24.95 18.32 -1.56
CA PRO A 14 -24.85 19.31 -0.49
C PRO A 14 -25.16 18.68 0.86
N TRP A 15 -24.31 18.98 1.85
CA TRP A 15 -24.50 18.54 3.22
C TRP A 15 -23.88 19.54 4.20
N PRO A 16 -24.54 20.67 4.46
CA PRO A 16 -24.03 21.71 5.35
C PRO A 16 -23.76 21.23 6.78
N GLU A 17 -24.49 20.22 7.24
CA GLU A 17 -24.38 19.64 8.57
C GLU A 17 -23.23 18.60 8.69
N TYR A 18 -22.54 18.28 7.59
CA TYR A 18 -21.42 17.36 7.61
C TYR A 18 -20.28 17.89 8.48
N SER A 19 -19.96 17.17 9.56
CA SER A 19 -18.94 17.58 10.54
C SER A 19 -17.93 16.45 10.76
N PRO A 20 -16.98 16.26 9.83
CA PRO A 20 -16.00 15.17 9.94
C PRO A 20 -15.14 15.33 11.19
N VAL A 21 -14.78 14.20 11.80
CA VAL A 21 -13.95 14.20 13.00
C VAL A 21 -12.51 14.54 12.60
N PRO A 22 -11.87 15.58 13.17
CA PRO A 22 -10.46 15.86 12.89
C PRO A 22 -9.58 14.82 13.55
N PHE A 23 -8.67 14.21 12.78
CA PHE A 23 -7.73 13.22 13.30
C PHE A 23 -6.41 13.23 12.54
N VAL A 24 -5.30 13.22 13.30
CA VAL A 24 -3.94 12.92 12.85
C VAL A 24 -3.29 12.08 13.94
N ALA A 25 -2.72 10.94 13.58
CA ALA A 25 -2.12 10.02 14.53
C ALA A 25 -0.87 10.63 15.19
N PRO A 26 -0.59 10.34 16.48
CA PRO A 26 0.61 10.84 17.16
C PRO A 26 1.92 10.52 16.43
N SER A 27 2.02 9.34 15.81
CA SER A 27 3.19 8.95 15.00
C SER A 27 3.39 9.85 13.79
N VAL A 28 2.32 10.29 13.15
CA VAL A 28 2.37 11.25 12.03
C VAL A 28 2.77 12.63 12.55
N LEU A 29 2.19 13.09 13.66
CA LEU A 29 2.51 14.38 14.27
C LEU A 29 4.00 14.52 14.63
N VAL A 30 4.58 13.49 15.24
CA VAL A 30 6.03 13.46 15.57
C VAL A 30 6.90 13.48 14.31
N ALA A 31 6.41 12.91 13.22
CA ALA A 31 7.11 12.80 11.95
C ALA A 31 6.92 13.99 11.00
N GLU A 32 6.16 15.02 11.38
CA GLU A 32 5.89 16.17 10.52
C GLU A 32 7.15 16.96 10.20
N ARG A 33 7.31 17.28 8.92
CA ARG A 33 8.32 18.24 8.48
C ARG A 33 8.01 19.61 9.07
N SER A 34 8.98 20.16 9.79
CA SER A 34 8.91 21.46 10.47
C SER A 34 10.31 22.05 10.64
N ASP A 35 10.41 23.29 11.13
CA ASP A 35 11.72 23.91 11.40
C ASP A 35 12.55 23.11 12.41
N THR A 36 11.89 22.46 13.37
CA THR A 36 12.53 21.59 14.38
C THR A 36 12.70 20.14 13.92
N ASN A 37 12.06 19.75 12.83
CA ASN A 37 12.21 18.44 12.20
C ASN A 37 12.26 18.58 10.66
N PRO A 38 13.35 19.14 10.11
CA PRO A 38 13.43 19.42 8.68
C PRO A 38 13.40 18.17 7.80
N ASN A 39 13.79 17.02 8.38
CA ASN A 39 13.82 15.72 7.73
C ASN A 39 12.58 14.85 8.03
N GLY A 40 11.53 15.44 8.60
CA GLY A 40 10.27 14.74 8.84
C GLY A 40 9.69 14.13 7.57
N TRP A 41 9.29 12.86 7.64
CA TRP A 41 8.74 12.14 6.49
C TRP A 41 7.26 12.50 6.25
N ALA A 42 6.53 12.98 7.25
CA ALA A 42 5.15 13.45 7.07
C ALA A 42 5.13 14.91 6.60
N ASP A 43 4.12 15.29 5.83
CA ASP A 43 3.95 16.68 5.39
C ASP A 43 3.71 17.61 6.60
N SER A 44 3.94 18.91 6.45
CA SER A 44 3.61 19.87 7.50
C SER A 44 2.09 19.96 7.74
N PRO A 45 1.63 20.43 8.92
CA PRO A 45 0.21 20.63 9.21
C PRO A 45 -0.52 21.52 8.20
N ARG A 46 0.19 22.51 7.65
CA ARG A 46 -0.36 23.38 6.61
C ARG A 46 -0.01 22.81 5.24
N PRO A 47 -1.02 22.52 4.39
CA PRO A 47 -0.79 22.07 3.02
C PRO A 47 0.11 23.03 2.24
N ASN A 48 1.21 22.53 1.67
CA ASN A 48 2.01 23.30 0.73
C ASN A 48 1.43 23.15 -0.68
N LEU A 49 0.65 24.14 -1.13
CA LEU A 49 0.00 24.09 -2.45
C LEU A 49 0.98 24.02 -3.61
N ALA A 50 2.20 24.56 -3.48
CA ALA A 50 3.20 24.46 -4.54
C ALA A 50 3.65 23.01 -4.73
N GLU A 51 3.89 22.28 -3.63
CA GLU A 51 4.19 20.85 -3.66
C GLU A 51 2.98 20.03 -4.14
N LEU A 52 1.78 20.34 -3.63
CA LEU A 52 0.57 19.56 -3.92
C LEU A 52 0.12 19.66 -5.39
N LYS A 53 0.39 20.77 -6.07
CA LYS A 53 0.12 20.91 -7.52
C LYS A 53 0.94 19.93 -8.37
N HIS A 54 2.09 19.48 -7.88
CA HIS A 54 2.95 18.51 -8.55
C HIS A 54 2.79 17.09 -8.00
N ARG A 55 1.93 16.91 -7.00
CA ARG A 55 1.66 15.60 -6.42
C ARG A 55 0.84 14.77 -7.40
N LEU A 56 1.41 13.64 -7.82
CA LEU A 56 0.77 12.73 -8.75
C LEU A 56 -0.35 11.94 -8.07
N SER A 57 -1.50 11.86 -8.73
CA SER A 57 -2.64 11.03 -8.37
C SER A 57 -3.12 10.27 -9.61
N CYS A 58 -3.54 9.03 -9.41
CA CYS A 58 -4.16 8.19 -10.42
C CYS A 58 -5.62 8.60 -10.69
N GLU A 59 -6.22 9.41 -9.83
CA GLU A 59 -7.59 9.92 -9.93
C GLU A 59 -7.68 11.28 -10.65
N GLY A 60 -6.56 11.76 -11.20
CA GLY A 60 -6.46 13.02 -11.92
C GLY A 60 -6.03 14.21 -11.04
N PRO A 61 -6.30 15.45 -11.48
CA PRO A 61 -5.90 16.64 -10.72
C PRO A 61 -6.55 16.71 -9.33
N LEU A 62 -5.78 17.17 -8.34
CA LEU A 62 -6.29 17.35 -6.98
C LEU A 62 -7.24 18.55 -6.89
N PHE A 63 -8.34 18.35 -6.16
CA PHE A 63 -9.24 19.41 -5.73
C PHE A 63 -8.96 19.78 -4.28
N PHE A 64 -9.26 21.02 -3.91
CA PHE A 64 -8.95 21.56 -2.59
C PHE A 64 -10.20 22.15 -1.93
N ASP A 65 -10.32 21.98 -0.62
CA ASP A 65 -11.37 22.61 0.19
C ASP A 65 -11.04 24.09 0.50
N ALA A 66 -11.91 24.76 1.26
CA ALA A 66 -11.71 26.15 1.65
C ALA A 66 -10.45 26.39 2.49
N ASP A 67 -9.95 25.35 3.18
CA ASP A 67 -8.74 25.37 3.98
C ASP A 67 -7.50 24.93 3.18
N GLN A 68 -7.63 24.84 1.85
CA GLN A 68 -6.56 24.43 0.92
C GLN A 68 -6.04 23.00 1.14
N ARG A 69 -6.83 22.12 1.78
CA ARG A 69 -6.51 20.70 1.93
C ARG A 69 -7.02 19.94 0.71
N PRO A 70 -6.31 18.91 0.22
CA PRO A 70 -6.83 18.02 -0.81
C PRO A 70 -8.17 17.42 -0.39
N VAL A 71 -9.04 17.16 -1.36
CA VAL A 71 -10.35 16.53 -1.16
C VAL A 71 -10.30 15.13 -1.76
N ASN A 72 -10.64 14.12 -0.96
CA ASN A 72 -10.64 12.72 -1.39
C ASN A 72 -11.56 12.52 -2.60
N PRO A 73 -11.04 12.05 -3.75
CA PRO A 73 -11.79 11.99 -5.00
C PRO A 73 -12.97 11.02 -4.93
N ARG A 74 -12.95 10.06 -4.00
CA ARG A 74 -14.00 9.04 -3.83
C ARG A 74 -15.07 9.40 -2.81
N GLY A 75 -14.98 10.57 -2.17
CA GLY A 75 -16.05 11.10 -1.34
C GLY A 75 -15.67 11.31 0.12
N ARG A 76 -16.69 11.58 0.93
CA ARG A 76 -16.61 11.75 2.38
C ARG A 76 -16.34 10.43 3.07
N THR A 77 -15.44 10.43 4.05
CA THR A 77 -15.12 9.26 4.89
C THR A 77 -15.54 9.46 6.36
N GLY A 78 -15.94 10.68 6.73
CA GLY A 78 -16.30 11.05 8.09
C GLY A 78 -15.12 11.45 8.98
N VAL A 79 -13.92 11.57 8.42
CA VAL A 79 -12.70 11.97 9.13
C VAL A 79 -11.95 12.99 8.29
N CYS A 80 -11.56 14.13 8.89
CA CYS A 80 -10.73 15.14 8.23
C CYS A 80 -9.33 15.19 8.85
N GLY A 81 -8.39 15.82 8.14
CA GLY A 81 -6.97 15.69 8.41
C GLY A 81 -6.37 14.46 7.71
N ARG A 82 -5.16 14.06 8.09
CA ARG A 82 -4.43 12.98 7.40
C ARG A 82 -4.61 11.60 8.05
N GLY A 83 -5.23 11.53 9.22
CA GLY A 83 -5.39 10.27 9.94
C GLY A 83 -4.03 9.64 10.24
N MET A 84 -3.81 8.41 9.77
CA MET A 84 -2.53 7.71 9.93
C MET A 84 -1.57 7.91 8.75
N LEU A 85 -1.98 8.63 7.71
CA LEU A 85 -1.18 8.85 6.51
C LEU A 85 -0.25 10.07 6.70
N GLY A 86 0.97 9.99 6.16
CA GLY A 86 1.93 11.09 6.30
C GLY A 86 1.66 12.26 5.38
N LYS A 87 1.13 11.97 4.18
CA LYS A 87 1.00 12.96 3.11
C LYS A 87 -0.41 13.51 3.00
N TRP A 88 -0.54 14.77 2.64
CA TRP A 88 -1.80 15.33 2.15
C TRP A 88 -2.10 14.77 0.75
N GLY A 89 -3.36 14.40 0.51
CA GLY A 89 -3.78 13.81 -0.76
C GLY A 89 -3.33 12.35 -0.94
N PRO A 90 -2.87 11.95 -2.14
CA PRO A 90 -2.48 10.57 -2.40
C PRO A 90 -1.20 10.17 -1.65
N ASN A 91 -1.27 9.02 -1.00
CA ASN A 91 -0.18 8.29 -0.37
C ASN A 91 0.05 7.03 -1.20
N ARG A 92 1.17 7.00 -1.93
CA ARG A 92 1.42 5.99 -2.97
C ARG A 92 2.10 4.77 -2.38
N ALA A 93 1.60 3.59 -2.73
CA ALA A 93 2.19 2.30 -2.44
C ALA A 93 2.56 1.56 -3.74
N ALA A 94 3.28 0.46 -3.59
CA ALA A 94 3.55 -0.51 -4.66
C ALA A 94 3.39 -1.93 -4.11
N ASP A 95 2.59 -2.75 -4.80
CA ASP A 95 2.20 -4.08 -4.34
C ASP A 95 2.64 -5.17 -5.33
N PRO A 96 3.61 -6.03 -4.97
CA PRO A 96 3.99 -7.18 -5.77
C PRO A 96 3.02 -8.37 -5.55
N ILE A 97 2.43 -8.83 -6.63
CA ILE A 97 1.69 -10.09 -6.72
C ILE A 97 2.63 -11.12 -7.33
N VAL A 98 3.41 -11.77 -6.47
CA VAL A 98 4.31 -12.85 -6.88
C VAL A 98 3.55 -14.16 -6.88
N THR A 99 3.39 -14.75 -8.05
CA THR A 99 2.66 -16.02 -8.23
C THR A 99 3.59 -17.17 -8.52
N ARG A 100 3.17 -18.40 -8.20
CA ARG A 100 3.76 -19.63 -8.75
C ARG A 100 2.68 -20.69 -8.92
N TRP A 101 2.94 -21.68 -9.78
CA TRP A 101 2.17 -22.92 -9.74
C TRP A 101 2.52 -23.72 -8.49
N LYS A 102 1.50 -24.27 -7.81
CA LYS A 102 1.69 -25.11 -6.62
C LYS A 102 2.57 -26.32 -6.97
N PRO A 103 3.65 -26.59 -6.20
CA PRO A 103 4.46 -27.77 -6.39
C PRO A 103 3.60 -29.05 -6.36
N GLY A 104 3.67 -29.86 -7.42
CA GLY A 104 2.90 -31.09 -7.56
C GLY A 104 1.48 -30.94 -8.13
N ASP A 105 0.91 -29.73 -8.23
CA ASP A 105 -0.38 -29.49 -8.88
C ASP A 105 -0.36 -28.17 -9.68
N LYS A 106 0.04 -28.26 -10.95
CA LYS A 106 0.13 -27.10 -11.86
C LYS A 106 -1.21 -26.49 -12.27
N ARG A 107 -2.32 -26.91 -11.66
CA ARG A 107 -3.65 -26.31 -11.85
C ARG A 107 -4.02 -25.37 -10.71
N LYS A 108 -3.24 -25.36 -9.62
CA LYS A 108 -3.45 -24.49 -8.47
C LYS A 108 -2.38 -23.41 -8.43
N LEU A 109 -2.81 -22.15 -8.40
CA LEU A 109 -1.93 -21.01 -8.27
C LEU A 109 -1.69 -20.72 -6.79
N GLN A 110 -0.50 -20.23 -6.46
CA GLN A 110 -0.18 -19.68 -5.15
C GLN A 110 0.36 -18.25 -5.30
N ILE A 111 0.11 -17.40 -4.31
CA ILE A 111 0.74 -16.09 -4.16
C ILE A 111 1.70 -16.06 -2.98
N VAL A 112 2.72 -15.21 -3.02
CA VAL A 112 3.43 -14.83 -1.79
C VAL A 112 2.54 -13.88 -1.00
N ALA A 113 2.32 -14.20 0.27
CA ALA A 113 1.59 -13.34 1.21
C ALA A 113 2.33 -13.24 2.53
N ILE A 114 2.17 -12.10 3.21
CA ILE A 114 2.70 -11.84 4.55
C ILE A 114 1.56 -11.65 5.54
N GLN A 115 1.79 -12.01 6.80
CA GLN A 115 0.91 -11.66 7.90
C GLN A 115 1.44 -10.39 8.56
N ARG A 116 0.70 -9.29 8.45
CA ARG A 116 1.12 -7.99 8.94
C ARG A 116 1.37 -7.98 10.44
N GLY A 117 2.43 -7.31 10.88
CA GLY A 117 2.82 -7.13 12.28
C GLY A 117 1.75 -6.49 13.17
N ASP A 118 1.08 -5.49 12.62
CA ASP A 118 0.19 -4.56 13.33
C ASP A 118 -1.24 -5.09 13.53
N THR A 119 -1.75 -5.81 12.55
CA THR A 119 -3.16 -6.22 12.44
C THR A 119 -3.33 -7.73 12.47
N GLY A 120 -2.26 -8.49 12.17
CA GLY A 120 -2.33 -9.94 12.02
C GLY A 120 -3.10 -10.41 10.79
N VAL A 121 -3.51 -9.51 9.89
CA VAL A 121 -4.23 -9.80 8.65
C VAL A 121 -3.23 -10.15 7.56
N TRP A 122 -3.59 -11.09 6.68
CA TRP A 122 -2.76 -11.47 5.54
C TRP A 122 -2.87 -10.43 4.42
N ALA A 123 -1.74 -10.11 3.79
CA ALA A 123 -1.63 -9.08 2.76
C ALA A 123 -0.60 -9.49 1.69
N LEU A 124 -0.61 -8.76 0.58
CA LEU A 124 0.46 -8.80 -0.40
C LEU A 124 1.66 -8.07 0.21
N PRO A 125 2.90 -8.49 -0.12
CA PRO A 125 4.09 -7.93 0.48
C PRO A 125 4.50 -6.60 -0.17
N GLY A 126 3.68 -5.57 0.03
CA GLY A 126 3.84 -4.24 -0.56
C GLY A 126 3.97 -3.15 0.49
N GLY A 127 4.46 -1.99 0.04
CA GLY A 127 4.74 -0.87 0.94
C GLY A 127 4.76 0.48 0.25
N MET A 128 5.19 1.50 0.99
CA MET A 128 5.06 2.89 0.58
C MET A 128 6.15 3.28 -0.43
N VAL A 129 5.78 4.08 -1.42
CA VAL A 129 6.75 4.67 -2.36
C VAL A 129 7.44 5.84 -1.67
N ASP A 130 8.76 5.76 -1.55
CA ASP A 130 9.56 6.82 -0.96
C ASP A 130 9.62 8.08 -1.83
N ALA A 131 9.93 9.21 -1.20
CA ALA A 131 10.03 10.49 -1.89
C ALA A 131 11.13 10.45 -2.97
N GLY A 132 10.72 10.57 -4.24
CA GLY A 132 11.63 10.52 -5.39
C GLY A 132 11.97 9.09 -5.86
N GLU A 133 11.45 8.06 -5.20
CA GLU A 133 11.64 6.68 -5.62
C GLU A 133 10.78 6.33 -6.84
N VAL A 134 11.35 5.56 -7.76
CA VAL A 134 10.61 5.00 -8.90
C VAL A 134 9.83 3.79 -8.40
N VAL A 135 8.54 3.69 -8.76
CA VAL A 135 7.64 2.63 -8.28
C VAL A 135 8.19 1.20 -8.50
N SER A 136 8.90 0.96 -9.61
CA SER A 136 9.53 -0.34 -9.89
C SER A 136 10.70 -0.67 -8.95
N VAL A 137 11.36 0.35 -8.38
CA VAL A 137 12.38 0.18 -7.34
C VAL A 137 11.69 -0.13 -6.01
N THR A 138 10.63 0.62 -5.67
CA THR A 138 9.81 0.38 -4.47
C THR A 138 9.31 -1.06 -4.43
N VAL A 139 8.64 -1.54 -5.48
CA VAL A 139 7.99 -2.86 -5.47
C VAL A 139 8.99 -4.01 -5.24
N ARG A 140 10.22 -3.88 -5.77
CA ARG A 140 11.30 -4.85 -5.56
C ARG A 140 11.92 -4.74 -4.17
N ARG A 141 12.10 -3.52 -3.67
CA ARG A 141 12.64 -3.24 -2.33
C ARG A 141 11.71 -3.81 -1.26
N GLU A 142 10.44 -3.41 -1.29
CA GLU A 142 9.41 -3.85 -0.33
C GLU A 142 9.28 -5.36 -0.30
N PHE A 143 9.19 -6.02 -1.47
CA PHE A 143 9.17 -7.49 -1.53
C PHE A 143 10.36 -8.10 -0.79
N ALA A 144 11.58 -7.64 -1.10
CA ALA A 144 12.78 -8.20 -0.51
C ALA A 144 12.92 -7.93 1.00
N GLU A 145 12.48 -6.76 1.46
CA GLU A 145 12.48 -6.39 2.87
C GLU A 145 11.48 -7.24 3.67
N GLU A 146 10.27 -7.45 3.14
CA GLU A 146 9.20 -8.16 3.85
C GLU A 146 9.31 -9.69 3.81
N VAL A 147 9.99 -10.26 2.80
CA VAL A 147 10.05 -11.72 2.60
C VAL A 147 11.46 -12.30 2.61
N GLY A 148 12.49 -11.46 2.79
CA GLY A 148 13.90 -11.78 2.55
C GLY A 148 14.81 -11.68 3.77
N ASN A 149 14.36 -12.01 4.97
CA ASN A 149 15.18 -11.94 6.20
C ASN A 149 16.26 -13.05 6.28
N MET A 150 17.30 -12.92 5.47
CA MET A 150 18.38 -13.90 5.30
C MET A 150 19.41 -13.85 6.43
N ALA A 151 19.90 -15.00 6.87
CA ALA A 151 20.75 -15.14 8.07
C ALA A 151 22.23 -14.88 7.81
N SER A 152 22.66 -14.89 6.55
CA SER A 152 24.04 -14.60 6.15
C SER A 152 24.10 -13.75 4.88
N ASP A 153 25.23 -13.09 4.66
CA ASP A 153 25.47 -12.30 3.45
C ASP A 153 25.42 -13.14 2.18
N ALA A 154 25.87 -14.39 2.24
CA ALA A 154 25.82 -15.31 1.10
C ALA A 154 24.37 -15.70 0.75
N GLU A 155 23.55 -16.03 1.75
CA GLU A 155 22.10 -16.27 1.54
C GLU A 155 21.42 -15.01 1.00
N ARG A 156 21.75 -13.83 1.54
CA ARG A 156 21.20 -12.54 1.11
C ARG A 156 21.56 -12.21 -0.32
N ALA A 157 22.80 -12.46 -0.74
CA ALA A 157 23.25 -12.24 -2.11
C ALA A 157 22.52 -13.18 -3.09
N ALA A 158 22.39 -14.47 -2.75
CA ALA A 158 21.66 -15.43 -3.58
C ALA A 158 20.16 -15.09 -3.69
N PHE A 159 19.53 -14.73 -2.57
CA PHE A 159 18.14 -14.29 -2.53
C PHE A 159 17.93 -13.03 -3.39
N ASN A 160 18.81 -12.03 -3.26
CA ASN A 160 18.73 -10.82 -4.06
C ASN A 160 18.88 -11.09 -5.55
N ALA A 161 19.78 -12.00 -5.96
CA ALA A 161 19.91 -12.39 -7.36
C ALA A 161 18.62 -13.04 -7.90
N ALA A 162 17.99 -13.92 -7.10
CA ALA A 162 16.71 -14.53 -7.47
C ALA A 162 15.56 -13.52 -7.52
N VAL A 163 15.54 -12.54 -6.61
CA VAL A 163 14.57 -11.44 -6.64
C VAL A 163 14.80 -10.56 -7.87
N ASP A 164 16.05 -10.24 -8.21
CA ASP A 164 16.35 -9.43 -9.40
C ASP A 164 15.93 -10.15 -10.69
N GLU A 165 16.11 -11.48 -10.77
CA GLU A 165 15.58 -12.29 -11.88
C GLU A 165 14.04 -12.27 -11.92
N LEU A 166 13.38 -12.46 -10.78
CA LEU A 166 11.92 -12.44 -10.69
C LEU A 166 11.31 -11.10 -11.13
N PHE A 167 11.96 -10.00 -10.73
CA PHE A 167 11.46 -8.64 -10.97
C PHE A 167 11.93 -8.03 -12.29
N ALA A 168 12.67 -8.79 -13.11
CA ALA A 168 13.10 -8.36 -14.44
C ALA A 168 11.92 -8.09 -15.39
N HIS A 169 10.81 -8.82 -15.21
CA HIS A 169 9.61 -8.72 -16.06
C HIS A 169 8.34 -8.74 -15.21
N GLY A 170 7.79 -7.56 -14.94
CA GLY A 170 6.51 -7.39 -14.24
C GLY A 170 5.46 -6.73 -15.12
N GLU A 171 4.20 -7.11 -14.91
CA GLU A 171 3.05 -6.50 -15.57
C GLU A 171 2.22 -5.70 -14.57
N VAL A 172 1.83 -4.48 -14.93
CA VAL A 172 0.92 -3.69 -14.07
C VAL A 172 -0.48 -4.24 -14.25
N VAL A 173 -1.08 -4.75 -13.18
CA VAL A 173 -2.47 -5.26 -13.18
C VAL A 173 -3.44 -4.25 -12.59
N TYR A 174 -2.96 -3.38 -11.69
CA TYR A 174 -3.78 -2.33 -11.10
C TYR A 174 -2.96 -1.06 -10.90
N ARG A 175 -3.60 0.10 -11.12
CA ARG A 175 -3.08 1.40 -10.71
C ARG A 175 -4.25 2.31 -10.38
N GLY A 176 -4.35 2.77 -9.14
CA GLY A 176 -5.49 3.58 -8.74
C GLY A 176 -5.64 3.77 -7.25
N TYR A 177 -6.77 4.37 -6.88
CA TYR A 177 -7.25 4.51 -5.51
C TYR A 177 -7.43 3.16 -4.82
N VAL A 178 -7.11 3.06 -3.53
CA VAL A 178 -7.39 1.85 -2.73
C VAL A 178 -8.44 2.19 -1.70
N ASP A 179 -9.51 1.39 -1.61
CA ASP A 179 -10.47 1.50 -0.51
C ASP A 179 -9.83 0.95 0.76
N ASP A 180 -9.12 1.83 1.45
CA ASP A 180 -8.26 1.50 2.58
C ASP A 180 -8.82 2.14 3.87
N PRO A 181 -8.84 1.41 5.00
CA PRO A 181 -9.35 1.94 6.26
C PRO A 181 -8.60 3.18 6.78
N ARG A 182 -7.41 3.49 6.25
CA ARG A 182 -6.63 4.69 6.56
C ARG A 182 -7.12 5.94 5.85
N ASN A 183 -7.98 5.82 4.84
CA ASN A 183 -8.46 6.95 4.04
C ASN A 183 -9.25 7.95 4.89
N THR A 184 -8.97 9.23 4.66
CA THR A 184 -9.68 10.37 5.23
C THR A 184 -10.28 11.24 4.11
N ASP A 185 -11.00 12.29 4.47
CA ASP A 185 -11.45 13.32 3.53
C ASP A 185 -10.29 14.03 2.84
N ASN A 186 -9.07 13.99 3.40
CA ASN A 186 -7.94 14.80 2.93
C ASN A 186 -6.65 14.02 2.61
N ALA A 187 -6.61 12.71 2.86
CA ALA A 187 -5.50 11.83 2.54
C ALA A 187 -6.04 10.43 2.20
N TRP A 188 -5.49 9.80 1.17
CA TRP A 188 -5.94 8.48 0.72
C TRP A 188 -4.79 7.63 0.18
N MET A 189 -5.00 6.32 0.17
CA MET A 189 -4.10 5.36 -0.44
C MET A 189 -4.32 5.29 -1.94
N GLU A 190 -3.21 5.25 -2.69
CA GLU A 190 -3.17 4.80 -4.06
C GLU A 190 -2.07 3.76 -4.20
N THR A 191 -2.23 2.79 -5.11
CA THR A 191 -1.18 1.81 -5.37
C THR A 191 -0.94 1.61 -6.85
N THR A 192 0.21 1.01 -7.17
CA THR A 192 0.39 0.26 -8.41
C THR A 192 0.69 -1.19 -8.04
N ALA A 193 -0.19 -2.11 -8.42
CA ALA A 193 0.01 -3.54 -8.22
C ALA A 193 0.65 -4.15 -9.47
N PHE A 194 1.68 -4.96 -9.26
CA PHE A 194 2.45 -5.61 -10.30
C PHE A 194 2.36 -7.12 -10.17
N HIS A 195 2.07 -7.81 -11.26
CA HIS A 195 2.16 -9.26 -11.33
C HIS A 195 3.56 -9.68 -11.77
N PHE A 196 4.12 -10.64 -11.03
CA PHE A 196 5.35 -11.34 -11.37
C PHE A 196 5.09 -12.85 -11.27
N HIS A 197 5.34 -13.59 -12.34
CA HIS A 197 5.21 -15.05 -12.32
C HIS A 197 6.55 -15.71 -12.05
N CYS A 198 6.67 -16.36 -10.91
CA CYS A 198 7.84 -17.11 -10.49
C CYS A 198 7.81 -18.53 -11.08
N THR A 199 8.87 -18.89 -11.80
CA THR A 199 9.04 -20.26 -12.31
C THR A 199 9.27 -21.23 -11.15
N ALA A 200 9.07 -22.53 -11.39
CA ALA A 200 9.32 -23.54 -10.35
C ALA A 200 10.78 -23.54 -9.88
N ASP A 201 11.73 -23.37 -10.81
CA ASP A 201 13.16 -23.36 -10.51
C ASP A 201 13.57 -22.12 -9.71
N LEU A 202 12.97 -20.97 -10.02
CA LEU A 202 13.20 -19.74 -9.27
C LEU A 202 12.54 -19.78 -7.90
N ALA A 203 11.36 -20.39 -7.78
CA ALA A 203 10.65 -20.53 -6.51
C ALA A 203 11.41 -21.40 -5.49
N VAL A 204 12.26 -22.34 -5.95
CA VAL A 204 13.17 -23.11 -5.10
C VAL A 204 14.31 -22.23 -4.56
N GLN A 205 14.72 -21.23 -5.33
CA GLN A 205 15.79 -20.30 -4.97
C GLN A 205 15.31 -19.10 -4.14
N LEU A 206 14.00 -18.99 -3.89
CA LEU A 206 13.37 -17.94 -3.09
C LEU A 206 12.86 -18.50 -1.75
N PRO A 207 13.75 -18.79 -0.78
CA PRO A 207 13.31 -19.10 0.57
C PRO A 207 12.62 -17.86 1.15
N LEU A 208 11.38 -18.02 1.60
CA LEU A 208 10.63 -16.93 2.22
C LEU A 208 10.96 -16.91 3.73
N ARG A 209 11.43 -15.78 4.23
CA ARG A 209 11.66 -15.52 5.66
C ARG A 209 11.10 -14.16 6.01
N ALA A 210 10.15 -14.12 6.94
CA ALA A 210 9.43 -12.90 7.28
C ALA A 210 10.40 -11.79 7.72
N GLY A 211 10.25 -10.62 7.10
CA GLY A 211 10.95 -9.40 7.44
C GLY A 211 10.52 -8.81 8.77
N ASP A 212 11.10 -7.67 9.13
CA ASP A 212 10.91 -7.05 10.44
C ASP A 212 9.45 -6.64 10.71
N ASP A 213 8.69 -6.29 9.66
CA ASP A 213 7.29 -5.83 9.76
C ASP A 213 6.24 -6.95 9.56
N ALA A 214 6.69 -8.18 9.27
CA ALA A 214 5.82 -9.33 9.05
C ALA A 214 6.01 -10.40 10.14
N HIS A 215 4.91 -10.90 10.72
CA HIS A 215 4.97 -12.03 11.66
C HIS A 215 5.24 -13.35 10.94
N ASN A 216 4.69 -13.50 9.73
CA ASN A 216 4.77 -14.71 8.94
C ASN A 216 4.82 -14.37 7.45
N VAL A 217 5.38 -15.27 6.66
CA VAL A 217 5.37 -15.21 5.19
C VAL A 217 5.15 -16.61 4.63
N THR A 218 4.37 -16.73 3.55
CA THR A 218 4.12 -18.04 2.94
C THR A 218 3.67 -17.94 1.49
N TRP A 219 3.71 -19.08 0.81
CA TRP A 219 2.98 -19.30 -0.43
C TRP A 219 1.55 -19.72 -0.09
N LEU A 220 0.59 -18.85 -0.38
CA LEU A 220 -0.81 -19.02 -0.08
C LEU A 220 -1.57 -19.50 -1.32
N ASP A 221 -2.40 -20.53 -1.18
CA ASP A 221 -3.24 -21.02 -2.27
C ASP A 221 -4.27 -19.95 -2.66
N VAL A 222 -4.39 -19.69 -3.97
CA VAL A 222 -5.42 -18.82 -4.55
C VAL A 222 -6.71 -19.64 -4.65
N ASP A 223 -7.49 -19.66 -3.57
CA ASP A 223 -8.69 -20.47 -3.40
C ASP A 223 -9.62 -19.79 -2.39
N ASP A 224 -10.88 -19.51 -2.75
CA ASP A 224 -11.85 -18.89 -1.82
C ASP A 224 -12.14 -19.77 -0.59
N ALA A 225 -11.83 -21.08 -0.65
CA ALA A 225 -11.91 -21.96 0.50
C ALA A 225 -10.73 -21.81 1.48
N GLU A 226 -9.64 -21.13 1.09
CA GLU A 226 -8.52 -20.79 1.97
C GLU A 226 -8.86 -19.49 2.73
N PRO A 227 -9.14 -19.53 4.04
CA PRO A 227 -9.66 -18.37 4.77
C PRO A 227 -8.71 -17.18 4.80
N ARG A 228 -7.40 -17.42 4.75
CA ARG A 228 -6.39 -16.34 4.71
C ARG A 228 -6.42 -15.60 3.38
N TYR A 229 -6.73 -16.30 2.30
CA TYR A 229 -6.84 -15.71 0.96
C TYR A 229 -8.18 -14.97 0.80
N ALA A 230 -9.27 -15.58 1.26
CA ALA A 230 -10.60 -14.96 1.25
C ALA A 230 -10.66 -13.66 2.09
N ALA A 231 -9.79 -13.53 3.09
CA ALA A 231 -9.73 -12.38 3.99
C ALA A 231 -8.45 -11.53 3.82
N LEU A 232 -7.89 -11.47 2.60
CA LEU A 232 -6.77 -10.57 2.31
C LEU A 232 -7.12 -9.11 2.64
N TYR A 233 -6.12 -8.37 3.12
CA TYR A 233 -6.23 -6.97 3.51
C TYR A 233 -6.66 -6.05 2.34
N ALA A 234 -7.46 -5.03 2.63
CA ALA A 234 -7.93 -4.03 1.67
C ALA A 234 -8.48 -4.67 0.37
N SER A 235 -8.09 -4.15 -0.80
CA SER A 235 -8.52 -4.65 -2.12
C SER A 235 -7.58 -5.70 -2.70
N HIS A 236 -6.72 -6.34 -1.89
CA HIS A 236 -5.66 -7.20 -2.43
C HIS A 236 -6.19 -8.43 -3.17
N LYS A 237 -7.29 -9.01 -2.70
CA LYS A 237 -7.93 -10.15 -3.38
C LYS A 237 -8.41 -9.76 -4.79
N ASP A 238 -9.01 -8.57 -4.92
CA ASP A 238 -9.52 -8.05 -6.19
C ASP A 238 -8.44 -7.89 -7.27
N TRP A 239 -7.17 -7.74 -6.88
CA TRP A 239 -6.05 -7.66 -7.83
C TRP A 239 -5.49 -9.03 -8.22
N VAL A 240 -5.78 -10.07 -7.43
CA VAL A 240 -5.34 -11.44 -7.68
C VAL A 240 -6.39 -12.23 -8.49
N ASP A 241 -7.68 -11.96 -8.27
CA ASP A 241 -8.80 -12.52 -9.04
C ASP A 241 -8.83 -12.04 -10.50
#